data_AF-A0A4Y2HAS4-F1
#
_entry.id   AF-A0A4Y2HAS4-F1
#
_cell.length_a   1.000
_cell.length_b   1.000
_cell.length_c   1.000
_cell.angle_alpha   90.00
_cell.angle_beta   90.00
_cell.angle_gamma   90.00
#
_symmetry.space_group_name_H-M   'P 1'
#
loop_
_entity.id
_entity.type
_entity.pdbx_description
1 polymer ?
#
loop_
_entity_poly.entity_id
_entity_poly.type
_entity_poly.pdbx_seq_one_letter_code
_entity_poly.pdbx_strand_id
1 'polypeptide(L)'
;MVKNPDGVLSGYLSSEGTDWKFLPPRAPNFGGLWEAGMKSFKHHLKRVVGNSKLTFEEFLTVSTQIEGILNSRPLVPLTTDIEDLNALTPAHFLIGRPINSIVEPNLFEIPECRLKIWQNLTKMIQIIWKR
;
A
#
# COMPACT_ATOMS: atom_id res chain seq x y z
N MET A 1 1.72 26.25 4.92
CA MET A 1 1.51 25.75 3.55
C MET A 1 2.75 26.12 2.75
N VAL A 2 3.53 25.15 2.28
CA VAL A 2 4.76 25.40 1.50
C VAL A 2 4.34 26.04 0.17
N LYS A 3 4.79 27.27 -0.07
CA LYS A 3 4.32 28.08 -1.21
C LYS A 3 5.08 27.81 -2.51
N ASN A 4 6.31 27.27 -2.43
CA ASN A 4 7.14 26.80 -3.54
C ASN A 4 8.21 25.82 -3.00
N PRO A 5 8.70 24.86 -3.81
CA PRO A 5 9.88 24.08 -3.45
C PRO A 5 11.06 25.04 -3.21
N ASP A 6 11.89 24.73 -2.21
CA ASP A 6 13.10 25.51 -1.97
C ASP A 6 14.12 25.29 -3.12
N GLY A 7 15.17 26.10 -3.16
CA GLY A 7 16.14 26.05 -4.28
C GLY A 7 16.81 24.68 -4.43
N VAL A 8 16.99 23.95 -3.33
CA VAL A 8 17.55 22.60 -3.31
C VAL A 8 16.58 21.61 -3.96
N LEU A 9 15.33 21.57 -3.51
CA LEU A 9 14.32 20.67 -4.07
C LEU A 9 14.01 21.02 -5.53
N SER A 10 13.90 22.31 -5.87
CA SER A 10 13.66 22.76 -7.24
C SER A 10 14.81 22.36 -8.18
N GLY A 11 16.06 22.47 -7.72
CA GLY A 11 17.22 22.03 -8.50
C GLY A 11 17.22 20.54 -8.76
N TYR A 12 16.93 19.73 -7.73
CA TYR A 12 16.80 18.27 -7.86
C TYR A 12 15.67 17.87 -8.80
N LEU A 13 14.47 18.43 -8.63
CA LEU A 13 13.33 18.10 -9.50
C LEU A 13 13.64 18.47 -10.96
N SER A 14 14.32 19.60 -11.21
CA SER A 14 14.75 19.97 -12.56
C SER A 14 15.80 19.03 -13.12
N SER A 15 16.76 18.54 -12.32
CA SER A 15 17.76 17.58 -12.81
C SER A 15 17.14 16.22 -13.15
N GLU A 16 16.10 15.84 -12.42
CA GLU A 16 15.31 14.63 -12.68
C GLU A 16 14.21 14.84 -13.74
N GLY A 17 14.13 16.02 -14.38
CA GLY A 17 13.12 16.32 -15.40
C GLY A 17 11.68 16.24 -14.87
N THR A 18 11.46 16.48 -13.58
CA THR A 18 10.18 16.34 -12.89
C THR A 18 9.52 17.70 -12.66
N ASP A 19 8.32 17.89 -13.21
CA ASP A 19 7.53 19.11 -13.00
C ASP A 19 6.75 19.08 -11.68
N TRP A 20 6.97 20.08 -10.82
CA TRP A 20 6.15 20.28 -9.63
C TRP A 20 4.86 21.06 -9.95
N LYS A 21 3.69 20.46 -9.69
CA LYS A 21 2.38 21.09 -9.92
C LYS A 21 1.53 21.09 -8.66
N PHE A 22 1.08 22.28 -8.24
CA PHE A 22 0.11 22.41 -7.15
C PHE A 22 -1.32 22.13 -7.64
N LEU A 23 -2.16 21.60 -6.76
CA LEU A 23 -3.59 21.50 -7.03
C LEU A 23 -4.19 22.92 -7.16
N PRO A 24 -5.13 23.14 -8.09
CA PRO A 24 -5.80 24.43 -8.21
C PRO A 24 -6.47 24.81 -6.88
N PRO A 25 -6.41 26.09 -6.47
CA PRO A 25 -7.11 26.54 -5.27
C PRO A 25 -8.59 26.21 -5.34
N ARG A 26 -9.16 25.71 -4.23
CA ARG A 26 -10.60 25.36 -4.11
C ARG A 26 -11.08 24.27 -5.08
N ALA A 27 -10.19 23.40 -5.55
CA ALA A 27 -10.53 22.27 -6.41
C ALA A 27 -10.32 20.92 -5.71
N PRO A 28 -11.12 20.58 -4.68
CA PRO A 28 -10.92 19.37 -3.87
C PRO A 28 -11.09 18.06 -4.68
N ASN A 29 -11.83 18.12 -5.78
CA ASN A 29 -12.01 16.99 -6.69
C ASN A 29 -10.74 16.62 -7.49
N PHE A 30 -9.78 17.55 -7.68
CA PHE A 30 -8.54 17.24 -8.41
C PHE A 30 -7.64 16.27 -7.64
N GLY A 31 -7.84 16.12 -6.33
CA GLY A 31 -7.05 15.22 -5.49
C GLY A 31 -7.70 13.88 -5.16
N GLY A 32 -8.96 13.66 -5.54
CA GLY A 32 -9.77 12.58 -4.97
C GLY A 32 -9.18 11.17 -5.13
N LEU A 33 -8.55 10.86 -6.26
CA LEU A 33 -7.99 9.52 -6.51
C LEU A 33 -6.80 9.20 -5.59
N TRP A 34 -5.82 10.10 -5.49
CA TRP A 34 -4.65 9.86 -4.64
C TRP A 34 -5.00 9.99 -3.15
N GLU A 35 -5.94 10.85 -2.80
CA GLU A 35 -6.50 10.94 -1.45
C GLU A 35 -7.23 9.65 -1.05
N ALA A 36 -8.02 9.06 -1.96
CA ALA A 36 -8.67 7.78 -1.72
C ALA A 36 -7.66 6.65 -1.54
N GLY A 37 -6.60 6.61 -2.36
CA GLY A 37 -5.49 5.64 -2.19
C GLY A 37 -4.81 5.79 -0.83
N MET A 38 -4.48 7.03 -0.44
CA MET A 38 -3.87 7.33 0.86
C MET A 38 -4.81 6.97 2.03
N LYS A 39 -6.11 7.18 1.88
CA LYS A 39 -7.13 6.78 2.88
C LYS A 39 -7.16 5.26 3.07
N SER A 40 -7.15 4.48 1.98
CA SER A 40 -7.12 3.02 2.03
C SER A 40 -5.84 2.49 2.70
N PHE A 41 -4.68 3.06 2.34
CA PHE A 41 -3.41 2.73 2.99
C PHE A 41 -3.45 2.97 4.50
N LYS A 42 -3.83 4.19 4.91
CA LYS A 42 -3.94 4.55 6.34
C LYS A 42 -4.95 3.68 7.09
N HIS A 43 -6.05 3.31 6.44
CA HIS A 43 -7.05 2.42 7.03
C HIS A 43 -6.44 1.05 7.38
N HIS A 44 -5.75 0.40 6.43
CA HIS A 44 -5.10 -0.88 6.69
C HIS A 44 -3.95 -0.75 7.70
N LEU A 45 -3.10 0.27 7.56
CA LEU A 45 -1.98 0.51 8.47
C LEU A 45 -2.47 0.64 9.92
N LYS A 46 -3.48 1.47 10.16
CA LYS A 46 -4.06 1.64 11.51
C LYS A 46 -4.61 0.33 12.07
N ARG A 47 -5.23 -0.49 11.22
CA ARG A 47 -5.83 -1.77 11.63
C ARG A 47 -4.77 -2.80 12.02
N VAL A 48 -3.71 -2.94 11.23
CA VAL A 48 -2.69 -3.98 11.44
C VAL A 48 -1.67 -3.60 12.51
N VAL A 49 -1.26 -2.34 12.56
CA VAL A 49 -0.27 -1.87 13.54
C VAL A 49 -0.93 -1.57 14.88
N GLY A 50 -2.12 -0.98 14.90
CA GLY A 50 -2.81 -0.59 16.12
C GLY A 50 -1.94 0.29 17.01
N ASN A 51 -1.65 -0.18 18.23
CA ASN A 51 -0.79 0.49 19.22
C ASN A 51 0.62 -0.11 19.30
N SER A 52 0.97 -1.05 18.41
CA SER A 52 2.28 -1.70 18.40
C SER A 52 3.38 -0.71 18.03
N LYS A 53 4.51 -0.81 18.72
CA LYS A 53 5.72 -0.06 18.38
C LYS A 53 6.56 -0.90 17.44
N LEU A 54 6.71 -0.43 16.22
CA LEU A 54 7.55 -1.07 15.21
C LEU A 54 8.88 -0.33 15.12
N THR A 55 9.96 -1.08 14.91
CA THR A 55 11.23 -0.53 14.41
C THR A 55 11.03 0.03 13.00
N PHE A 56 12.04 0.78 12.52
CA PHE A 56 12.00 1.31 11.16
C PHE A 56 11.85 0.21 10.10
N GLU A 57 12.61 -0.88 10.23
CA GLU A 57 12.59 -1.99 9.27
C GLU A 57 11.25 -2.75 9.30
N GLU A 58 10.68 -2.95 10.48
CA GLU A 58 9.36 -3.57 10.65
C GLU A 58 8.26 -2.69 10.06
N PHE A 59 8.30 -1.38 10.30
CA PHE A 59 7.35 -0.43 9.73
C PHE A 59 7.43 -0.36 8.21
N LEU A 60 8.65 -0.32 7.66
CA LEU A 60 8.88 -0.36 6.23
C LEU A 60 8.30 -1.65 5.64
N THR A 61 8.58 -2.79 6.26
CA THR A 61 8.08 -4.09 5.82
C THR A 61 6.55 -4.16 5.80
N VAL A 62 5.88 -3.70 6.86
CA VAL A 62 4.41 -3.64 6.92
C VAL A 62 3.86 -2.69 5.85
N SER A 63 4.49 -1.53 5.67
CA SER A 63 4.06 -0.54 4.68
C SER A 63 4.16 -1.09 3.26
N THR A 64 5.28 -1.73 2.90
CA THR A 64 5.48 -2.35 1.60
C THR A 64 4.49 -3.49 1.35
N GLN A 65 4.16 -4.29 2.37
CA GLN A 65 3.15 -5.34 2.24
C GLN A 65 1.75 -4.76 2.01
N ILE A 66 1.37 -3.70 2.73
CA ILE A 66 0.08 -3.01 2.49
C ILE A 66 0.04 -2.42 1.08
N GLU A 67 1.12 -1.80 0.61
CA GLU A 67 1.24 -1.31 -0.76
C GLU A 67 1.03 -2.44 -1.78
N GLY A 68 1.73 -3.56 -1.61
CA GLY A 68 1.58 -4.74 -2.45
C GLY A 68 0.13 -5.22 -2.51
N ILE A 69 -0.53 -5.33 -1.35
CA ILE A 69 -1.96 -5.72 -1.27
C ILE A 69 -2.85 -4.73 -2.02
N LEU A 70 -2.64 -3.44 -1.82
CA LEU A 70 -3.41 -2.42 -2.53
C LEU A 70 -3.18 -2.48 -4.04
N ASN A 71 -1.97 -2.81 -4.50
CA ASN A 71 -1.66 -2.93 -5.92
C ASN A 71 -2.05 -4.29 -6.54
N SER A 72 -2.31 -5.31 -5.71
CA SER A 72 -2.87 -6.60 -6.11
C SER A 72 -4.40 -6.66 -6.03
N ARG A 73 -5.07 -5.59 -5.59
CA ARG A 73 -6.55 -5.59 -5.48
C ARG A 73 -7.22 -5.66 -6.87
N PRO A 74 -8.29 -6.45 -7.04
CA PRO A 74 -9.08 -6.43 -8.27
C PRO A 74 -9.69 -5.05 -8.54
N LEU A 75 -9.56 -4.55 -9.77
CA LEU A 75 -10.18 -3.30 -10.24
C LEU A 75 -11.59 -3.50 -10.76
N VAL A 76 -11.86 -4.70 -11.28
CA VAL A 76 -13.14 -5.11 -11.85
C VAL A 76 -13.58 -6.43 -11.24
N PRO A 77 -14.88 -6.75 -11.26
CA PRO A 77 -15.35 -8.10 -10.93
C PRO A 77 -14.62 -9.15 -11.75
N LEU A 78 -14.39 -10.32 -11.15
CA LEU A 78 -13.86 -11.47 -11.87
C LEU A 78 -14.80 -11.87 -13.00
N THR A 79 -14.22 -12.46 -14.05
CA THR A 79 -14.97 -13.04 -15.15
C THR A 79 -15.85 -14.20 -14.67
N THR A 80 -16.89 -14.48 -15.44
CA THR A 80 -17.77 -15.64 -15.22
C THR A 80 -17.22 -16.92 -15.84
N ASP A 81 -16.16 -16.81 -16.64
CA ASP A 81 -15.45 -17.97 -17.18
C ASP A 81 -14.72 -18.72 -16.05
N ILE A 82 -14.91 -20.04 -16.00
CA ILE A 82 -14.35 -20.91 -14.96
C ILE A 82 -12.84 -21.09 -15.19
N GLU A 83 -12.38 -20.98 -16.44
CA GLU A 83 -10.98 -21.19 -16.79
C GLU A 83 -10.10 -19.95 -16.58
N ASP A 84 -10.70 -18.76 -16.46
CA ASP A 84 -9.97 -17.51 -16.24
C ASP A 84 -10.14 -17.01 -14.79
N LEU A 85 -9.14 -17.30 -13.98
CA LEU A 85 -9.08 -16.90 -12.58
C LEU A 85 -8.29 -15.59 -12.36
N ASN A 86 -7.92 -14.88 -13.44
CA ASN A 86 -7.09 -13.70 -13.32
C ASN A 86 -7.92 -12.45 -12.98
N ALA A 87 -7.44 -11.70 -11.99
CA ALA A 87 -7.97 -10.37 -11.71
C ALA A 87 -7.16 -9.31 -12.46
N LEU A 88 -7.83 -8.34 -13.10
CA LEU A 88 -7.18 -7.10 -13.52
C LEU A 88 -6.90 -6.23 -12.28
N THR A 89 -5.64 -5.89 -12.04
CA THR A 89 -5.18 -5.17 -10.83
C THR A 89 -4.36 -3.93 -11.20
N PRO A 90 -4.15 -2.96 -10.28
CA PRO A 90 -3.24 -1.85 -10.52
C PRO A 90 -1.83 -2.27 -10.96
N ALA A 91 -1.31 -3.37 -10.40
CA ALA A 91 0.01 -3.88 -10.75
C ALA A 91 0.19 -4.17 -12.25
N HIS A 92 -0.87 -4.60 -12.94
CA HIS A 92 -0.82 -4.83 -14.39
C HIS A 92 -0.47 -3.54 -15.16
N PHE A 93 -0.92 -2.38 -14.68
CA PHE A 93 -0.58 -1.09 -15.29
C PHE A 93 0.79 -0.58 -14.84
N LEU A 94 1.19 -0.85 -13.60
CA LEU A 94 2.45 -0.34 -13.04
C LEU A 94 3.67 -1.13 -13.53
N ILE A 95 3.56 -2.46 -13.60
CA ILE A 95 4.70 -3.36 -13.87
C ILE A 95 4.40 -4.39 -14.98
N GLY A 96 3.24 -4.33 -15.62
CA GLY A 96 2.87 -5.22 -16.73
C GLY A 96 2.44 -6.63 -16.32
N ARG A 97 2.33 -6.92 -15.01
CA ARG A 97 2.02 -8.26 -14.48
C ARG A 97 1.38 -8.19 -13.09
N PRO A 98 0.70 -9.25 -12.61
CA PRO A 98 0.20 -9.27 -11.25
C PRO A 98 1.34 -9.32 -10.22
N ILE A 99 1.11 -8.71 -9.06
CA ILE A 99 1.94 -8.92 -7.87
C ILE A 99 1.37 -10.11 -7.11
N ASN A 100 2.16 -11.18 -7.03
CA ASN A 100 1.80 -12.41 -6.34
C ASN A 100 2.73 -12.63 -5.14
N SER A 101 2.19 -13.22 -4.07
CA SER A 101 2.97 -13.67 -2.91
C SER A 101 2.78 -15.17 -2.71
N ILE A 102 3.74 -15.79 -2.02
CA ILE A 102 3.57 -17.17 -1.54
C ILE A 102 2.49 -17.17 -0.46
N VAL A 103 1.74 -18.27 -0.37
CA VAL A 103 0.74 -18.45 0.69
C VAL A 103 1.46 -18.65 2.02
N GLU A 104 1.22 -17.73 2.96
CA GLU A 104 1.76 -17.79 4.31
C GLU A 104 0.89 -18.69 5.22
N PRO A 105 1.48 -19.46 6.15
CA PRO A 105 0.73 -20.26 7.10
C PRO A 105 -0.10 -19.37 8.03
N ASN A 106 -1.24 -19.88 8.52
CA ASN A 106 -2.06 -19.16 9.48
C ASN A 106 -1.37 -19.09 10.85
N LEU A 107 -1.12 -17.88 11.35
CA LEU A 107 -0.41 -17.64 12.62
C LEU A 107 -1.32 -17.19 13.77
N PHE A 108 -2.65 -17.17 13.57
CA PHE A 108 -3.60 -16.71 14.57
C PHE A 108 -3.70 -17.63 15.80
N GLU A 109 -3.46 -18.92 15.62
CA GLU A 109 -3.50 -19.91 16.70
C GLU A 109 -2.23 -19.90 17.58
N ILE A 110 -1.17 -19.23 17.12
CA ILE A 110 0.10 -19.16 17.83
C ILE A 110 0.09 -17.91 18.74
N PRO A 111 0.34 -18.07 20.05
CA PRO A 111 0.52 -16.95 20.98
C PRO A 111 1.67 -16.05 20.55
N GLU A 112 1.50 -14.73 20.70
CA GLU A 112 2.48 -13.72 20.25
C GLU A 112 3.86 -13.89 20.89
N CYS A 113 3.91 -14.33 22.15
CA CYS A 113 5.16 -14.58 22.87
C CYS A 113 6.02 -15.71 22.24
N ARG A 114 5.45 -16.52 21.33
CA ARG A 114 6.16 -17.60 20.63
C ARG A 114 6.50 -17.25 19.18
N LEU A 115 6.10 -16.07 18.71
CA LEU A 115 6.32 -15.66 17.33
C LEU A 115 7.66 -14.93 17.19
N LYS A 116 8.43 -15.32 16.17
CA LYS A 116 9.57 -14.54 15.69
C LYS A 116 9.08 -13.24 15.06
N ILE A 117 9.97 -12.26 14.92
CA ILE A 117 9.65 -10.94 14.34
C ILE A 117 8.91 -11.06 13.00
N TRP A 118 9.47 -11.81 12.03
CA TRP A 118 8.82 -11.97 10.73
C TRP A 118 7.43 -12.61 10.83
N GLN A 119 7.23 -13.56 11.74
CA GLN A 119 5.93 -14.19 11.97
C GLN A 119 4.93 -13.22 12.58
N ASN A 120 5.39 -12.34 13.48
CA ASN A 120 4.56 -11.25 14.00
C ASN A 120 4.13 -10.30 12.88
N LEU A 121 5.05 -9.89 11.99
CA LEU A 121 4.72 -9.03 10.85
C LEU A 121 3.74 -9.72 9.88
N THR A 122 3.96 -10.99 9.55
CA THR A 122 3.05 -11.78 8.73
C THR A 122 1.67 -11.87 9.37
N LYS A 123 1.61 -12.15 10.68
CA LYS A 123 0.35 -12.20 11.44
C LYS A 123 -0.37 -10.85 11.42
N MET A 124 0.34 -9.72 11.56
CA MET A 124 -0.24 -8.38 11.44
C MET A 124 -0.89 -8.18 10.06
N ILE A 125 -0.20 -8.55 8.99
CA ILE A 125 -0.73 -8.41 7.63
C ILE A 125 -1.93 -9.33 7.38
N GLN A 126 -1.93 -10.54 7.95
CA GLN A 126 -3.08 -11.46 7.86
C GLN A 126 -4.37 -10.87 8.47
N ILE A 127 -4.28 -9.91 9.40
CA ILE A 127 -5.44 -9.22 9.99
C ILE A 127 -6.24 -8.46 8.92
N ILE A 128 -5.61 -8.00 7.83
CA ILE A 128 -6.28 -7.27 6.75
C ILE A 128 -7.43 -8.10 6.15
N TRP A 129 -7.20 -9.40 5.99
CA TRP A 129 -8.12 -10.34 5.35
C TRP A 129 -9.24 -10.83 6.27
N LYS A 130 -9.11 -10.64 7.58
CA LYS A 130 -10.20 -10.93 8.52
C LYS A 130 -11.23 -9.79 8.44
N ARG A 131 -12.52 -10.10 8.41
CA ARG A 131 -13.60 -9.10 8.49
C ARG A 131 -13.71 -8.57 9.90
#